data_AF-A0A950BEP2-F1
#
_entry.id   AF-A0A950BEP2-F1
#
_cell.length_a   1.000
_cell.length_b   1.000
_cell.length_c   1.000
_cell.angle_alpha   90.00
_cell.angle_beta   90.00
_cell.angle_gamma   90.00
#
_symmetry.space_group_name_H-M   'P 1'
#
loop_
_entity.id
_entity.type
_entity.pdbx_description
1 polymer ?
#
loop_
_entity_poly.entity_id
_entity_poly.type
_entity_poly.pdbx_seq_one_letter_code
_entity_poly.pdbx_strand_id
1 'polypeptide(L)'
;MSAPTSNVRPQPDQVLVDIVDYVLNFRIDSALALTTARHCLIDTLGCGLEALSYPACTKLLGPIVPGTAVPHGAKVPGTQFQLDPVQAAF
;
A
#
# COMPACT_ATOMS: atom_id res chain seq x y z
N MET A 1 -22.24 -20.58 36.79
CA MET A 1 -23.23 -19.96 35.87
C MET A 1 -22.53 -18.84 35.14
N SER A 2 -22.43 -18.92 33.81
CA SER A 2 -21.80 -17.87 33.00
C SER A 2 -22.69 -16.62 33.01
N ALA A 3 -22.08 -15.44 33.15
CA ALA A 3 -22.80 -14.18 33.08
C ALA A 3 -23.41 -13.99 31.68
N PRO A 4 -24.57 -13.31 31.56
CA PRO A 4 -25.17 -13.02 30.26
C PRO A 4 -24.23 -12.13 29.44
N THR A 5 -23.93 -12.56 28.21
CA THR A 5 -23.15 -11.78 27.25
C THR A 5 -23.97 -10.58 26.78
N SER A 6 -23.40 -9.38 26.91
CA SER A 6 -24.01 -8.14 26.43
C SER A 6 -24.08 -8.12 24.90
N ASN A 7 -25.23 -7.73 24.34
CA ASN A 7 -25.41 -7.49 22.90
C ASN A 7 -25.03 -6.06 22.49
N VAL A 8 -24.51 -5.26 23.41
CA VAL A 8 -23.99 -3.92 23.10
C VAL A 8 -22.67 -4.10 22.37
N ARG A 9 -22.58 -3.55 21.14
CA ARG A 9 -21.35 -3.56 20.36
C ARG A 9 -20.23 -2.85 21.14
N PRO A 10 -19.08 -3.50 21.39
CA PRO A 10 -17.96 -2.86 22.04
C PRO A 10 -17.36 -1.76 21.15
N GLN A 11 -16.68 -0.81 21.78
CA GLN A 11 -15.86 0.15 21.06
C GLN A 11 -14.68 -0.56 20.37
N PRO A 12 -14.09 0.03 19.31
CA PRO A 12 -12.85 -0.49 18.74
C PRO A 12 -11.74 -0.61 19.78
N ASP A 13 -10.87 -1.60 19.61
CA ASP A 13 -9.71 -1.78 20.48
C ASP A 13 -8.82 -0.54 20.48
N GLN A 14 -8.27 -0.18 21.64
CA GLN A 14 -7.48 1.04 21.80
C GLN A 14 -6.31 1.12 20.80
N VAL A 15 -5.68 -0.02 20.47
CA VAL A 15 -4.59 -0.07 19.49
C VAL A 15 -5.04 0.43 18.11
N LEU A 16 -6.27 0.11 17.69
CA LEU A 16 -6.82 0.58 16.41
C LEU A 16 -7.13 2.08 16.47
N VAL A 17 -7.64 2.54 17.60
CA VAL A 17 -7.91 3.97 17.85
C VAL A 17 -6.60 4.77 17.79
N ASP A 18 -5.55 4.32 18.48
CA ASP A 18 -4.26 5.00 18.52
C ASP A 18 -3.61 5.12 17.13
N ILE A 19 -3.70 4.06 16.30
CA ILE A 19 -3.21 4.09 14.91
C ILE A 19 -3.98 5.12 14.10
N VAL A 20 -5.32 5.13 14.19
CA VAL A 20 -6.16 6.07 13.45
C VAL A 20 -5.90 7.51 13.89
N ASP A 21 -5.81 7.76 15.19
CA ASP A 21 -5.54 9.08 15.74
C ASP A 21 -4.18 9.61 15.28
N TYR A 22 -3.15 8.76 15.25
CA TYR A 22 -1.85 9.11 14.69
C TYR A 22 -1.95 9.44 13.19
N VAL A 23 -2.56 8.56 12.38
CA VAL A 23 -2.64 8.74 10.92
C VAL A 23 -3.44 9.99 10.53
N LEU A 24 -4.51 10.32 11.26
CA LEU A 24 -5.38 11.45 10.93
C LEU A 24 -4.88 12.79 11.48
N ASN A 25 -4.29 12.81 12.68
CA ASN A 25 -4.09 14.05 13.42
C ASN A 25 -2.62 14.42 13.63
N PHE A 26 -1.69 13.46 13.55
CA PHE A 26 -0.28 13.76 13.74
C PHE A 26 0.28 14.58 12.57
N ARG A 27 1.06 15.61 12.89
CA ARG A 27 1.74 16.43 11.89
C ARG A 27 3.23 16.16 11.93
N ILE A 28 3.77 15.70 10.80
CA ILE A 28 5.20 15.49 10.63
C ILE A 28 5.89 16.85 10.46
N ASP A 29 6.82 17.20 11.36
CA ASP A 29 7.59 18.45 11.34
C ASP A 29 9.12 18.22 11.28
N SER A 30 9.56 16.99 10.97
CA SER A 30 10.98 16.63 10.89
C SER A 30 11.52 16.72 9.46
N ALA A 31 12.37 17.73 9.22
CA ALA A 31 13.07 17.90 7.94
C ALA A 31 13.97 16.70 7.60
N LEU A 32 14.59 16.09 8.62
CA LEU A 32 15.39 14.87 8.45
C LEU A 32 14.51 13.70 7.99
N ALA A 33 13.34 13.50 8.61
CA ALA A 33 12.42 12.42 8.22
C ALA A 33 11.96 12.57 6.76
N LEU A 34 11.59 13.78 6.33
CA LEU A 34 11.17 14.05 4.95
C LEU A 34 12.31 13.87 3.94
N THR A 35 13.53 14.30 4.29
CA THR A 35 14.71 14.12 3.44
C THR A 35 15.04 12.64 3.25
N THR A 36 15.04 11.88 4.34
CA THR A 36 15.29 10.44 4.30
C THR A 36 14.17 9.68 3.58
N ALA A 37 12.91 10.07 3.77
CA ALA A 37 11.77 9.47 3.05
C ALA A 37 11.90 9.66 1.53
N ARG A 38 12.38 10.82 1.05
CA ARG A 38 12.68 11.04 -0.36
C ARG A 38 13.77 10.09 -0.88
N HIS A 39 14.82 9.87 -0.09
CA HIS A 39 15.87 8.92 -0.46
C HIS A 39 15.34 7.48 -0.49
N CYS A 40 14.55 7.09 0.50
CA CYS A 40 13.88 5.79 0.56
C CYS A 40 12.96 5.55 -0.65
N LEU A 41 12.23 6.58 -1.10
CA LEU A 41 11.40 6.50 -2.31
C LEU A 41 12.24 6.18 -3.56
N ILE A 42 13.36 6.88 -3.74
CA ILE A 42 14.25 6.68 -4.90
C ILE A 42 14.87 5.28 -4.87
N ASP A 43 15.36 4.86 -3.70
CA ASP A 43 15.94 3.54 -3.48
C ASP A 43 14.94 2.42 -3.78
N THR A 44 13.72 2.52 -3.23
CA THR A 44 12.65 1.54 -3.44
C THR A 44 12.25 1.42 -4.91
N LEU A 45 12.10 2.56 -5.60
CA LEU A 45 11.84 2.56 -7.04
C LEU A 45 12.99 1.94 -7.83
N GLY A 46 14.24 2.20 -7.44
CA GLY A 46 15.42 1.58 -8.03
C GLY A 46 15.39 0.05 -7.94
N CYS A 47 15.17 -0.49 -6.74
CA CYS A 47 15.03 -1.93 -6.54
C CYS A 47 13.89 -2.54 -7.37
N GLY A 48 12.74 -1.86 -7.42
CA GLY A 48 11.59 -2.31 -8.22
C GLY A 48 11.91 -2.37 -9.72
N LEU A 49 12.65 -1.38 -10.25
CA LEU A 49 13.07 -1.37 -11.66
C LEU A 49 14.10 -2.46 -11.96
N GLU A 50 15.06 -2.70 -11.06
CA GLU A 50 16.04 -3.79 -11.21
C GLU A 50 15.35 -5.16 -11.28
N ALA A 51 14.34 -5.38 -10.42
CA ALA A 51 13.58 -6.63 -10.37
C ALA A 51 12.88 -6.98 -11.70
N LEU A 52 12.59 -6.00 -12.58
CA LEU A 52 12.02 -6.23 -13.91
C LEU A 52 12.94 -7.03 -14.84
N SER A 53 14.23 -7.13 -14.52
CA SER A 53 15.19 -7.97 -15.27
C SER A 53 15.05 -9.46 -14.97
N TYR A 54 14.24 -9.85 -13.98
CA TYR A 54 14.11 -11.23 -13.51
C TYR A 54 12.77 -11.85 -13.94
N PRO A 55 12.74 -12.84 -14.85
CA PRO A 55 11.51 -13.49 -15.31
C PRO A 55 10.67 -14.11 -14.19
N ALA A 56 11.31 -14.50 -13.09
CA ALA A 56 10.62 -15.04 -11.92
C ALA A 56 9.72 -13.99 -11.24
N CYS A 57 10.10 -12.71 -11.26
CA CYS A 57 9.28 -11.60 -10.79
C CYS A 57 8.23 -11.23 -11.85
N THR A 58 8.66 -10.96 -13.08
CA THR A 58 7.78 -10.38 -14.11
C THR A 58 6.64 -11.30 -14.56
N LYS A 59 6.77 -12.63 -14.38
CA LYS A 59 5.66 -13.58 -14.63
C LYS A 59 4.44 -13.39 -13.72
N LEU A 60 4.57 -12.65 -12.61
CA LEU A 60 3.51 -12.37 -11.66
C LEU A 60 2.85 -11.00 -11.88
N LEU A 61 3.41 -10.19 -12.80
CA LEU A 61 2.93 -8.83 -13.06
C LEU A 61 1.86 -8.80 -14.15
N GLY A 62 1.19 -7.66 -14.26
CA GLY A 62 0.18 -7.39 -15.28
C GLY A 62 -1.25 -7.66 -14.79
N PRO A 63 -2.24 -7.49 -15.67
CA PRO A 63 -3.64 -7.72 -15.32
C PRO A 63 -3.90 -9.22 -15.15
N ILE A 64 -4.74 -9.58 -14.17
CA ILE A 64 -5.21 -10.96 -13.97
C ILE A 64 -5.81 -11.52 -15.26
N VAL A 65 -6.56 -10.69 -16.00
CA VAL A 65 -7.11 -11.02 -17.32
C VAL A 65 -6.43 -10.13 -18.38
N PRO A 66 -5.62 -10.69 -19.29
CA PRO A 66 -5.00 -9.94 -20.37
C PRO A 66 -6.02 -9.17 -21.22
N GLY A 67 -5.69 -7.92 -21.55
CA GLY A 67 -6.58 -7.02 -22.30
C GLY A 67 -7.57 -6.21 -21.46
N THR A 68 -7.58 -6.39 -20.12
CA THR A 68 -8.37 -5.53 -19.23
C THR A 68 -7.95 -4.07 -19.37
N ALA A 69 -8.92 -3.19 -19.62
CA ALA A 69 -8.72 -1.75 -19.68
C ALA A 69 -9.31 -1.09 -18.43
N VAL A 70 -8.49 -0.37 -17.68
CA VAL A 70 -8.91 0.35 -16.46
C VAL A 70 -8.77 1.86 -16.71
N PRO A 71 -9.86 2.60 -16.97
CA PRO A 71 -9.81 4.06 -17.13
C PRO A 71 -9.16 4.72 -15.91
N HIS A 72 -8.18 5.59 -16.15
CA HIS A 72 -7.42 6.27 -15.08
C HIS A 72 -6.76 5.31 -14.06
N GLY A 73 -6.44 4.09 -14.48
CA GLY A 73 -5.78 3.10 -13.63
C GLY A 73 -4.39 3.56 -13.16
N ALA A 74 -3.94 2.97 -12.04
CA ALA A 74 -2.60 3.15 -11.53
C ALA A 74 -1.59 2.51 -12.48
N LYS A 75 -0.45 3.18 -12.68
CA LYS A 75 0.62 2.71 -13.56
C LYS A 75 1.71 2.01 -12.77
N VAL A 76 2.19 0.89 -13.30
CA VAL A 76 3.31 0.16 -12.70
C VAL A 76 4.63 0.68 -13.31
N PRO A 77 5.53 1.30 -12.51
CA PRO A 77 6.77 1.89 -13.02
C PRO A 77 7.61 0.92 -13.85
N GLY A 78 8.20 1.41 -14.95
CA GLY A 78 9.03 0.60 -15.84
C GLY A 78 8.26 -0.37 -16.76
N THR A 79 6.92 -0.35 -16.74
CA THR A 79 6.07 -1.21 -17.58
C THR A 79 5.05 -0.41 -18.39
N GLN A 80 4.30 -1.09 -19.24
CA GLN A 80 3.15 -0.51 -19.97
C GLN A 80 1.81 -0.74 -19.25
N PHE A 81 1.83 -1.35 -18.06
CA PHE A 81 0.60 -1.75 -17.38
C PHE A 81 -0.11 -0.56 -16.75
N GLN A 82 -1.44 -0.54 -16.94
CA GLN A 82 -2.37 0.35 -16.28
C GLN A 82 -3.47 -0.50 -15.67
N LEU A 83 -3.52 -0.56 -14.34
CA LEU A 83 -4.31 -1.52 -13.57
C LEU A 83 -5.21 -0.81 -12.56
N ASP A 84 -6.13 -1.54 -11.95
CA ASP A 84 -6.84 -1.04 -10.78
C ASP A 84 -5.86 -0.89 -9.59
N PRO A 85 -6.17 -0.05 -8.59
CA PRO A 85 -5.23 0.24 -7.50
C PRO A 85 -4.91 -0.96 -6.62
N VAL A 86 -5.73 -2.02 -6.60
CA VAL A 86 -5.43 -3.24 -5.82
C VAL A 86 -4.37 -4.04 -6.55
N GLN A 87 -4.56 -4.31 -7.85
CA GLN A 87 -3.60 -5.08 -8.63
C GLN A 87 -2.29 -4.32 -8.87
N ALA A 88 -2.32 -2.99 -8.97
CA ALA A 88 -1.09 -2.18 -9.10
C ALA A 88 -0.23 -2.14 -7.83
N ALA A 89 -0.80 -2.46 -6.66
CA ALA A 89 -0.11 -2.45 -5.37
C ALA A 89 0.53 -3.79 -4.99
N PHE A 90 0.16 -4.89 -5.67
CA PHE A 90 0.72 -6.23 -5.49
C PHE A 90 2.11 -6.34 -6.13
#